data_AF-A0A8H4B842-F1
#
_entry.id   AF-A0A8H4B842-F1
#
_cell.length_a   1.000
_cell.length_b   1.000
_cell.length_c   1.000
_cell.angle_alpha   90.00
_cell.angle_beta   90.00
_cell.angle_gamma   90.00
#
_symmetry.space_group_name_H-M   'P 1'
#
loop_
_entity.id
_entity.type
_entity.pdbx_description
1 polymer ?
#
loop_
_entity_poly.entity_id
_entity_poly.type
_entity_poly.pdbx_seq_one_letter_code
_entity_poly.pdbx_strand_id
1 'polypeptide(L)'
;MFRRTALRFQKTATAALKRNYTSEAPNSSAHKLAEEALAQKTGTATKSRATLPKGDKKPTKAKGEKDNSYKEIALAAGAITGLGLGGLFYYGRPFEDGRPDKYVEENALSAAYKRCVDRFNEFQQGMNEPMWDKLLPEPLPEPYRRAYTLVINLDETLVYSTWDKEHGWRHAKRPGVDYFLSYLSQFYEIVIFTSQSSMNAMPLLDKLDPYQYAMYRLYREATRYVDGKYVKDLSHLNRDLSKVIIMDSNPDSFSLQPENGIALKPWKGEVKDQGLLEYIPFLEAVALTTPEDIRPVLKSFEGQYIPIEWAKREQEMNKMHRLQWEQEQAKKKTSRNLGSLLGGGGSGAAQVEGPPPTYLEQMRKHVRETFASEFEQQKKSQEEAMAQDMERQMEMMKEMKMSVWDLMTQAASGQPLAPPPPPSAEEQK
;
A
#
# COMPACT_ATOMS: atom_id res chain seq x y z
N MET A 1 -27.36 -26.41 -33.44
CA MET A 1 -27.04 -26.98 -32.11
C MET A 1 -26.61 -25.96 -31.05
N PHE A 2 -26.60 -24.63 -31.32
CA PHE A 2 -26.12 -23.61 -30.36
C PHE A 2 -27.21 -22.81 -29.61
N ARG A 3 -28.50 -22.97 -29.94
CA ARG A 3 -29.61 -22.29 -29.21
C ARG A 3 -30.19 -23.08 -28.02
N ARG A 4 -29.87 -24.37 -27.89
CA ARG A 4 -30.37 -25.22 -26.78
C ARG A 4 -29.43 -25.26 -25.57
N THR A 5 -28.16 -24.89 -25.73
CA THR A 5 -27.15 -24.86 -24.65
C THR A 5 -27.21 -23.57 -23.82
N ALA A 6 -27.55 -22.43 -24.43
CA ALA A 6 -27.65 -21.15 -23.73
C ALA A 6 -28.83 -21.10 -22.72
N LEU A 7 -29.96 -21.75 -23.05
CA LEU A 7 -31.14 -21.84 -22.19
C LEU A 7 -30.96 -22.76 -20.96
N ARG A 8 -29.94 -23.64 -20.97
CA ARG A 8 -29.60 -24.48 -19.80
C ARG A 8 -28.71 -23.74 -18.80
N PHE A 9 -27.81 -22.86 -19.27
CA PHE A 9 -26.95 -22.05 -18.39
C PHE A 9 -27.70 -20.93 -17.67
N GLN A 10 -28.75 -20.38 -18.28
CA GLN A 10 -29.55 -19.33 -17.64
C GLN A 10 -30.45 -19.88 -16.51
N LYS A 11 -30.90 -21.14 -16.60
CA LYS A 11 -31.72 -21.79 -15.56
C LYS A 11 -30.93 -22.25 -14.33
N THR A 12 -29.65 -22.62 -14.49
CA THR A 12 -28.77 -23.00 -13.37
C THR A 12 -28.28 -21.79 -12.57
N ALA A 13 -28.05 -20.64 -13.21
CA ALA A 13 -27.66 -19.40 -12.51
C ALA A 13 -28.78 -18.84 -11.60
N THR A 14 -30.04 -18.89 -12.04
CA THR A 14 -31.19 -18.46 -11.21
C THR A 14 -31.54 -19.42 -10.07
N ALA A 15 -31.13 -20.69 -10.14
CA ALA A 15 -31.32 -21.66 -9.06
C ALA A 15 -30.24 -21.55 -7.97
N ALA A 16 -29.03 -21.11 -8.33
CA ALA A 16 -27.94 -20.88 -7.38
C ALA A 16 -28.13 -19.58 -6.57
N LEU A 17 -28.74 -18.54 -7.16
CA LEU A 17 -29.01 -17.28 -6.46
C LEU A 17 -30.12 -17.36 -5.40
N LYS A 18 -30.96 -18.40 -5.43
CA LYS A 18 -32.06 -18.62 -4.47
C LYS A 18 -31.67 -19.42 -3.22
N ARG A 19 -30.39 -19.80 -3.06
CA ARG A 19 -29.95 -20.73 -2.00
C ARG A 19 -29.13 -20.15 -0.85
N ASN A 20 -28.90 -18.83 -0.79
CA ASN A 20 -28.08 -18.21 0.28
C ASN A 20 -28.82 -17.20 1.17
N TYR A 21 -30.14 -17.29 1.28
CA TYR A 21 -30.89 -16.63 2.36
C TYR A 21 -31.72 -17.65 3.12
N THR A 22 -31.04 -18.57 3.79
CA THR A 22 -31.57 -19.25 4.96
C THR A 22 -30.91 -18.61 6.18
N SER A 23 -31.48 -17.51 6.68
CA SER A 23 -31.20 -17.07 8.04
C SER A 23 -31.99 -17.99 8.97
N GLU A 24 -31.25 -18.80 9.73
CA GLU A 24 -31.73 -19.42 10.95
C GLU A 24 -32.46 -18.37 11.81
N ALA A 25 -33.61 -18.76 12.34
CA ALA A 25 -34.45 -17.92 13.18
C ALA A 25 -33.79 -17.68 14.55
N PRO A 26 -33.77 -16.44 15.07
CA PRO A 26 -33.72 -16.22 16.50
C PRO A 26 -35.13 -16.31 17.09
N ASN A 27 -35.21 -17.06 18.17
CA ASN A 27 -36.38 -17.41 18.94
C ASN A 27 -37.24 -16.23 19.46
N SER A 28 -38.54 -16.51 19.55
CA SER A 28 -39.39 -16.34 20.74
C SER A 28 -39.62 -14.94 21.32
N SER A 29 -40.78 -14.35 20.97
CA SER A 29 -41.74 -13.68 21.88
C SER A 29 -42.67 -12.77 21.08
N ALA A 30 -42.13 -12.04 20.12
CA ALA A 30 -42.87 -11.05 19.32
C ALA A 30 -43.93 -11.69 18.40
N HIS A 31 -43.63 -12.84 17.79
CA HIS A 31 -44.57 -13.52 16.90
C HIS A 31 -45.76 -14.14 17.65
N LYS A 32 -45.56 -14.64 18.88
CA LYS A 32 -46.65 -15.18 19.70
C LYS A 32 -47.59 -14.07 20.20
N LEU A 33 -47.03 -12.93 20.58
CA LEU A 33 -47.82 -11.74 20.98
C LEU A 33 -48.64 -11.17 19.81
N ALA A 34 -48.11 -11.23 18.59
CA ALA A 34 -48.83 -10.79 17.39
C ALA A 34 -49.98 -11.74 17.03
N GLU A 35 -49.80 -13.05 17.16
CA GLU A 35 -50.88 -14.04 16.95
C GLU A 35 -51.96 -13.97 18.04
N GLU A 36 -51.59 -13.77 19.30
CA GLU A 36 -52.53 -13.69 20.42
C GLU A 36 -53.38 -12.41 20.36
N ALA A 37 -52.78 -11.28 19.95
CA ALA A 37 -53.49 -10.03 19.70
C ALA A 37 -54.43 -10.10 18.48
N LEU A 38 -54.10 -10.89 17.47
CA LEU A 38 -54.94 -11.10 16.29
C LEU A 38 -56.11 -12.07 16.58
N ALA A 39 -55.88 -13.08 17.42
CA ALA A 39 -56.88 -14.04 17.87
C ALA A 39 -57.94 -13.40 18.81
N GLN A 40 -57.53 -12.48 19.69
CA GLN A 40 -58.48 -11.73 20.54
C GLN A 40 -59.44 -10.83 19.75
N LYS A 41 -59.03 -10.39 18.54
CA LYS A 41 -59.84 -9.47 17.73
C LYS A 41 -60.87 -10.16 16.83
N THR A 42 -60.88 -11.50 16.77
CA THR A 42 -61.66 -12.26 15.77
C THR A 42 -62.59 -13.36 16.31
N GLY A 43 -62.77 -13.52 17.63
CA GLY A 43 -63.83 -14.39 18.19
C GLY A 43 -64.49 -13.74 19.40
N THR A 44 -65.77 -13.36 19.38
CA THR A 44 -66.90 -14.27 19.51
C THR A 44 -68.20 -13.48 19.29
N ALA A 45 -68.96 -13.84 18.24
CA ALA A 45 -70.35 -13.42 18.08
C ALA A 45 -71.25 -14.61 18.43
N THR A 46 -71.73 -14.67 19.67
CA THR A 46 -72.79 -15.60 20.08
C THR A 46 -74.14 -14.88 20.00
N LYS A 47 -75.08 -15.47 19.26
CA LYS A 47 -76.45 -15.00 19.07
C LYS A 47 -77.16 -14.81 20.42
N SER A 48 -77.61 -13.59 20.72
CA SER A 48 -78.74 -13.35 21.62
C SER A 48 -79.72 -12.37 20.96
N ARG A 49 -80.99 -12.75 20.98
CA ARG A 49 -82.14 -12.03 20.42
C ARG A 49 -82.51 -10.91 21.40
N ALA A 50 -82.40 -9.65 20.98
CA ALA A 50 -82.91 -8.51 21.72
C ALA A 50 -83.84 -7.68 20.82
N THR A 51 -85.09 -7.55 21.27
CA THR A 51 -86.18 -6.78 20.67
C THR A 51 -85.90 -5.27 20.69
N LEU A 52 -86.29 -4.57 19.62
CA LEU A 52 -86.23 -3.11 19.52
C LEU A 52 -87.13 -2.42 20.55
N PRO A 53 -86.67 -1.33 21.20
CA PRO A 53 -87.52 -0.21 21.55
C PRO A 53 -87.48 0.83 20.42
N LYS A 54 -88.66 1.18 19.91
CA LYS A 54 -88.91 2.40 19.13
C LYS A 54 -88.66 3.62 20.04
N GLY A 55 -87.96 4.63 19.53
CA GLY A 55 -87.86 5.94 20.18
C GLY A 55 -86.77 6.84 19.60
N ASP A 56 -87.14 7.59 18.56
CA ASP A 56 -86.69 8.95 18.19
C ASP A 56 -85.20 9.33 18.31
N LYS A 57 -84.55 9.49 17.14
CA LYS A 57 -84.02 10.77 16.60
C LYS A 57 -83.13 10.50 15.37
N LYS A 58 -83.30 11.30 14.31
CA LYS A 58 -82.48 11.26 13.08
C LYS A 58 -80.97 11.35 13.41
N PRO A 59 -80.09 10.56 12.78
CA PRO A 59 -78.65 10.80 12.90
C PRO A 59 -78.28 12.10 12.18
N THR A 60 -77.77 13.06 12.92
CA THR A 60 -77.06 14.23 12.39
C THR A 60 -75.79 13.75 11.69
N LYS A 61 -75.54 14.26 10.47
CA LYS A 61 -74.34 13.95 9.67
C LYS A 61 -73.07 14.22 10.50
N ALA A 62 -72.27 13.18 10.74
CA ALA A 62 -70.91 13.35 11.25
C ALA A 62 -70.09 14.13 10.21
N LYS A 63 -69.49 15.24 10.64
CA LYS A 63 -68.63 16.11 9.84
C LYS A 63 -67.31 15.36 9.64
N GLY A 64 -67.03 14.90 8.44
CA GLY A 64 -65.79 14.19 8.12
C GLY A 64 -64.56 15.06 8.40
N GLU A 65 -63.73 14.60 9.33
CA GLU A 65 -62.41 15.17 9.61
C GLU A 65 -61.50 14.82 8.41
N LYS A 66 -61.22 15.81 7.57
CA LYS A 66 -60.34 15.63 6.41
C LYS A 66 -58.91 15.48 6.90
N ASP A 67 -58.36 14.31 6.66
CA ASP A 67 -57.01 13.86 7.00
C ASP A 67 -55.94 14.85 6.48
N ASN A 68 -55.34 15.63 7.38
CA ASN A 68 -54.33 16.65 7.07
C ASN A 68 -52.97 16.04 6.66
N SER A 69 -52.76 14.75 6.90
CA SER A 69 -51.51 14.04 6.59
C SER A 69 -51.18 14.06 5.08
N TYR A 70 -52.18 13.91 4.20
CA TYR A 70 -51.95 13.94 2.75
C TYR A 70 -51.47 15.31 2.26
N LYS A 71 -51.91 16.40 2.89
CA LYS A 71 -51.47 17.76 2.53
C LYS A 71 -50.02 17.99 2.92
N GLU A 72 -49.60 17.49 4.08
CA GLU A 72 -48.21 17.56 4.52
C GLU A 72 -47.28 16.75 3.62
N ILE A 73 -47.69 15.54 3.24
CA ILE A 73 -46.95 14.69 2.28
C ILE A 73 -46.88 15.37 0.91
N ALA A 74 -47.98 15.94 0.41
CA ALA A 74 -48.00 16.64 -0.88
C ALA A 74 -47.12 17.90 -0.87
N LEU A 75 -47.09 18.64 0.25
CA LEU A 75 -46.28 19.84 0.41
C LEU A 75 -44.78 19.49 0.50
N ALA A 76 -44.43 18.42 1.22
CA ALA A 76 -43.07 17.89 1.25
C ALA A 76 -42.62 17.38 -0.13
N ALA A 77 -43.47 16.63 -0.84
CA ALA A 77 -43.18 16.16 -2.19
C ALA A 77 -43.03 17.32 -3.19
N GLY A 78 -43.87 18.35 -3.07
CA GLY A 78 -43.78 19.58 -3.86
C GLY A 78 -42.48 20.35 -3.61
N ALA A 79 -42.06 20.47 -2.34
CA ALA A 79 -40.78 21.10 -1.97
C ALA A 79 -39.57 20.33 -2.52
N ILE A 80 -39.55 19.00 -2.39
CA ILE A 80 -38.47 18.15 -2.93
C ILE A 80 -38.41 18.25 -4.45
N THR A 81 -39.56 18.21 -5.12
CA THR A 81 -39.63 18.32 -6.58
C THR A 81 -39.20 19.71 -7.05
N GLY A 82 -39.63 20.77 -6.36
CA GLY A 82 -39.24 22.15 -6.64
C GLY A 82 -37.74 22.38 -6.47
N LEU A 83 -37.14 21.85 -5.40
CA LEU A 83 -35.69 21.88 -5.18
C LEU A 83 -34.93 21.06 -6.23
N GLY A 84 -35.43 19.88 -6.59
CA GLY A 84 -34.82 19.03 -7.63
C GLY A 84 -34.84 19.69 -9.01
N LEU A 85 -35.97 20.26 -9.41
CA LEU A 85 -36.08 21.01 -10.67
C LEU A 85 -35.26 22.30 -10.63
N GLY A 86 -35.29 23.05 -9.53
CA GLY A 86 -34.47 24.25 -9.35
C GLY A 86 -32.97 23.94 -9.45
N GLY A 87 -32.52 22.85 -8.81
CA GLY A 87 -31.16 22.34 -8.92
C GLY A 87 -30.78 21.92 -10.35
N LEU A 88 -31.69 21.23 -11.05
CA LEU A 88 -31.50 20.83 -12.45
C LEU A 88 -31.31 22.04 -13.38
N PHE A 89 -32.09 23.11 -13.21
CA PHE A 89 -31.93 24.32 -14.03
C PHE A 89 -30.69 25.13 -13.65
N TYR A 90 -30.35 25.19 -12.36
CA TYR A 90 -29.16 25.93 -11.89
C TYR A 90 -27.85 25.26 -12.30
N TYR A 91 -27.70 23.96 -12.04
CA TYR A 91 -26.52 23.20 -12.44
C TYR A 91 -26.55 22.79 -13.93
N GLY A 92 -27.73 22.73 -14.55
CA GLY A 92 -27.88 22.44 -15.97
C GLY A 92 -27.65 23.65 -16.87
N ARG A 93 -27.22 24.80 -16.35
CA ARG A 93 -26.86 25.98 -17.15
C ARG A 93 -25.64 25.70 -18.04
N PRO A 94 -25.53 26.35 -19.21
CA PRO A 94 -24.34 26.26 -20.06
C PRO A 94 -23.06 26.57 -19.27
N PHE A 95 -21.94 25.99 -19.67
CA PHE A 95 -20.65 26.27 -19.05
C PHE A 95 -20.21 27.70 -19.37
N GLU A 96 -19.83 28.47 -18.36
CA GLU A 96 -19.37 29.86 -18.50
C GLU A 96 -17.88 29.93 -18.88
N ASP A 97 -17.16 28.80 -18.82
CA ASP A 97 -15.71 28.68 -18.98
C ASP A 97 -15.24 28.68 -20.46
N GLY A 98 -16.09 29.09 -21.40
CA GLY A 98 -15.75 29.19 -22.84
C GLY A 98 -15.64 27.85 -23.59
N ARG A 99 -15.89 26.71 -22.93
CA ARG A 99 -15.92 25.38 -23.55
C ARG A 99 -17.15 25.20 -24.46
N PRO A 100 -17.02 24.51 -25.61
CA PRO A 100 -18.15 24.23 -26.49
C PRO A 100 -19.15 23.32 -25.77
N ASP A 101 -20.42 23.71 -25.78
CA ASP A 101 -21.50 22.90 -25.21
C ASP A 101 -21.72 21.66 -26.10
N LYS A 102 -21.59 20.47 -25.50
CA LYS A 102 -21.71 19.20 -26.21
C LYS A 102 -23.17 18.84 -26.53
N TYR A 103 -24.15 19.52 -25.92
CA TYR A 103 -25.57 19.13 -25.95
C TYR A 103 -26.49 20.19 -26.58
N VAL A 104 -25.95 21.05 -27.45
CA VAL A 104 -26.71 22.15 -28.10
C VAL A 104 -27.86 21.65 -28.98
N GLU A 105 -27.71 20.48 -29.59
CA GLU A 105 -28.73 19.90 -30.48
C GLU A 105 -29.82 19.10 -29.74
N GLU A 106 -29.72 18.95 -28.42
CA GLU A 106 -30.67 18.15 -27.64
C GLU A 106 -31.79 18.99 -27.00
N ASN A 107 -32.86 18.31 -26.57
CA ASN A 107 -33.94 18.95 -25.82
C ASN A 107 -33.40 19.64 -24.56
N ALA A 108 -33.92 20.82 -24.23
CA ALA A 108 -33.42 21.64 -23.11
C ALA A 108 -33.33 20.88 -21.78
N LEU A 109 -34.27 19.96 -21.50
CA LEU A 109 -34.29 19.16 -20.28
C LEU A 109 -33.25 18.03 -20.30
N SER A 110 -33.02 17.37 -21.44
CA SER A 110 -31.98 16.34 -21.54
C SER A 110 -30.58 16.96 -21.55
N ALA A 111 -30.42 18.10 -22.21
CA ALA A 111 -29.20 18.90 -22.16
C ALA A 111 -28.90 19.37 -20.72
N ALA A 112 -29.89 19.91 -19.99
CA ALA A 112 -29.72 20.31 -18.59
C ALA A 112 -29.34 19.13 -17.69
N TYR A 113 -29.98 17.96 -17.87
CA TYR A 113 -29.64 16.75 -17.13
C TYR A 113 -28.21 16.26 -17.41
N LYS A 114 -27.82 16.17 -18.69
CA LYS A 114 -26.47 15.74 -19.07
C LYS A 114 -25.39 16.71 -18.58
N ARG A 115 -25.64 18.03 -18.61
CA ARG A 115 -24.74 19.02 -18.00
C ARG A 115 -24.63 18.84 -16.48
N CYS A 116 -25.73 18.54 -15.77
CA CYS A 116 -25.66 18.21 -14.35
C CYS A 116 -24.84 16.95 -14.07
N VAL A 117 -25.00 15.91 -14.89
CA VAL A 117 -24.21 14.68 -14.80
C VAL A 117 -22.73 14.96 -15.07
N ASP A 118 -22.40 15.74 -16.10
CA ASP A 118 -21.02 16.12 -16.41
C ASP A 118 -20.39 16.93 -15.27
N ARG A 119 -21.11 17.90 -14.69
CA ARG A 119 -20.62 18.65 -13.52
C ARG A 119 -20.40 17.75 -12.30
N PHE A 120 -21.29 16.78 -12.09
CA PHE A 120 -21.12 15.81 -11.00
C PHE A 120 -19.90 14.92 -11.24
N ASN A 121 -19.70 14.47 -12.48
CA ASN A 121 -18.53 13.69 -12.88
C ASN A 121 -17.24 14.51 -12.77
N GLU A 122 -17.25 15.78 -13.16
CA GLU A 122 -16.11 16.70 -13.03
C GLU A 122 -15.79 16.99 -11.57
N PHE A 123 -16.81 17.19 -10.73
CA PHE A 123 -16.62 17.33 -9.29
C PHE A 123 -16.00 16.07 -8.67
N GLN A 124 -16.53 14.89 -9.04
CA GLN A 124 -15.95 13.61 -8.61
C GLN A 124 -14.52 13.44 -9.14
N GLN A 125 -14.25 13.80 -10.39
CA GLN A 125 -12.94 13.71 -10.99
C GLN A 125 -11.94 14.65 -10.34
N GLY A 126 -12.30 15.91 -10.08
CA GLY A 126 -11.45 16.88 -9.40
C GLY A 126 -11.13 16.51 -7.95
N MET A 127 -12.01 15.75 -7.27
CA MET A 127 -11.68 15.15 -5.97
C MET A 127 -10.74 13.94 -6.06
N ASN A 128 -10.69 13.27 -7.21
CA ASN A 128 -9.90 12.05 -7.45
C ASN A 128 -8.58 12.32 -8.20
N GLU A 129 -8.40 13.52 -8.74
CA GLU A 129 -7.14 13.99 -9.30
C GLU A 129 -6.13 14.20 -8.15
N PRO A 130 -4.87 13.74 -8.32
CA PRO A 130 -3.87 13.93 -7.29
C PRO A 130 -3.63 15.42 -7.06
N MET A 131 -3.34 15.82 -5.82
CA MET A 131 -3.08 17.24 -5.50
C MET A 131 -1.84 17.81 -6.21
N TRP A 132 -0.98 16.94 -6.78
CA TRP A 132 0.24 17.32 -7.47
C TRP A 132 0.42 16.51 -8.77
N ASP A 133 0.83 17.20 -9.84
CA ASP A 133 1.16 16.58 -11.13
C ASP A 133 2.38 15.64 -11.03
N LYS A 134 3.33 15.99 -10.16
CA LYS A 134 4.55 15.22 -9.91
C LYS A 134 4.68 14.95 -8.42
N LEU A 135 4.78 13.68 -8.06
CA LEU A 135 4.89 13.21 -6.67
C LEU A 135 6.33 13.29 -6.13
N LEU A 136 7.33 13.13 -7.01
CA LEU A 136 8.75 13.18 -6.65
C LEU A 136 9.47 14.32 -7.37
N PRO A 137 10.51 14.90 -6.76
CA PRO A 137 11.37 15.88 -7.43
C PRO A 137 12.14 15.26 -8.60
N GLU A 138 12.86 16.10 -9.34
CA GLU A 138 13.75 15.63 -10.40
C GLU A 138 14.79 14.63 -9.85
N PRO A 139 15.14 13.57 -10.62
CA PRO A 139 16.12 12.61 -10.17
C PRO A 139 17.49 13.26 -9.97
N LEU A 140 18.22 12.82 -8.95
CA LEU A 140 19.55 13.35 -8.62
C LEU A 140 20.49 13.34 -9.83
N PRO A 141 21.46 14.27 -9.90
CA PRO A 141 22.49 14.24 -10.93
C PRO A 141 23.44 13.04 -10.75
N GLU A 142 24.07 12.62 -11.83
CA GLU A 142 25.17 11.65 -11.77
C GLU A 142 26.33 12.24 -10.96
N PRO A 143 27.02 11.45 -10.11
CA PRO A 143 26.98 9.99 -9.97
C PRO A 143 26.00 9.46 -8.89
N TYR A 144 25.24 10.33 -8.22
CA TYR A 144 24.39 9.93 -7.08
C TYR A 144 23.07 9.26 -7.51
N ARG A 145 22.70 9.38 -8.78
CA ARG A 145 21.52 8.75 -9.36
C ARG A 145 21.58 7.23 -9.27
N ARG A 146 20.48 6.61 -8.83
CA ARG A 146 20.27 5.15 -8.92
C ARG A 146 19.64 4.80 -10.27
N ALA A 147 19.97 3.62 -10.80
CA ALA A 147 19.51 3.20 -12.12
C ALA A 147 18.00 2.90 -12.16
N TYR A 148 17.46 2.37 -11.06
CA TYR A 148 16.05 1.96 -10.95
C TYR A 148 15.41 2.55 -9.69
N THR A 149 14.10 2.74 -9.75
CA THR A 149 13.28 3.15 -8.60
C THR A 149 12.48 1.95 -8.11
N LEU A 150 12.62 1.62 -6.83
CA LEU A 150 11.88 0.54 -6.17
C LEU A 150 10.82 1.13 -5.24
N VAL A 151 9.56 1.00 -5.64
CA VAL A 151 8.41 1.43 -4.87
C VAL A 151 7.93 0.27 -4.00
N ILE A 152 7.88 0.45 -2.69
CA ILE A 152 7.54 -0.63 -1.75
C ILE A 152 6.35 -0.20 -0.90
N ASN A 153 5.35 -1.07 -0.78
CA ASN A 153 4.24 -0.87 0.16
C ASN A 153 4.69 -1.07 1.62
N LEU A 154 4.01 -0.42 2.55
CA LEU A 154 4.29 -0.54 3.99
C LEU A 154 3.50 -1.71 4.60
N ASP A 155 2.17 -1.64 4.57
CA ASP A 155 1.30 -2.60 5.24
C ASP A 155 1.29 -3.97 4.57
N GLU A 156 1.31 -5.01 5.41
CA GLU A 156 1.31 -6.42 5.00
C GLU A 156 2.49 -6.76 4.07
N THR A 157 3.48 -5.86 3.97
CA THR A 157 4.66 -5.97 3.11
C THR A 157 5.93 -5.83 3.94
N LEU A 158 6.12 -4.70 4.63
CA LEU A 158 7.24 -4.44 5.55
C LEU A 158 6.82 -4.56 7.02
N VAL A 159 5.59 -4.16 7.33
CA VAL A 159 5.03 -4.17 8.68
C VAL A 159 3.63 -4.77 8.67
N TYR A 160 3.24 -5.35 9.80
CA TYR A 160 1.89 -5.85 10.00
C TYR A 160 1.29 -5.18 11.23
N SER A 161 0.16 -4.51 11.04
CA SER A 161 -0.49 -3.70 12.07
C SER A 161 -1.72 -4.42 12.59
N THR A 162 -1.78 -4.68 13.90
CA THR A 162 -2.92 -5.31 14.58
C THR A 162 -3.47 -4.38 15.65
N TRP A 163 -4.79 -4.31 15.78
CA TRP A 163 -5.43 -3.58 16.87
C TRP A 163 -6.00 -4.56 17.91
N ASP A 164 -5.77 -4.25 19.18
CA ASP A 164 -6.32 -4.97 20.32
C ASP A 164 -6.94 -3.98 21.32
N LYS A 165 -7.97 -4.40 22.06
CA LYS A 165 -8.67 -3.55 23.02
C LYS A 165 -7.79 -3.18 24.21
N GLU A 166 -6.93 -4.10 24.65
CA GLU A 166 -6.06 -3.92 25.82
C GLU A 166 -4.86 -3.04 25.53
N HIS A 167 -4.25 -3.20 24.34
CA HIS A 167 -2.97 -2.61 23.99
C HIS A 167 -3.04 -1.57 22.86
N GLY A 168 -4.22 -1.39 22.24
CA GLY A 168 -4.40 -0.53 21.08
C GLY A 168 -3.70 -1.08 19.84
N TRP A 169 -3.17 -0.16 19.02
CA TRP A 169 -2.42 -0.50 17.81
C TRP A 169 -1.04 -1.05 18.14
N ARG A 170 -0.72 -2.21 17.57
CA ARG A 170 0.59 -2.87 17.65
C ARG A 170 1.10 -3.13 16.24
N HIS A 171 2.39 -2.88 16.02
CA HIS A 171 3.04 -3.09 14.74
C HIS A 171 4.13 -4.15 14.89
N ALA A 172 4.08 -5.18 14.05
CA ALA A 172 5.14 -6.16 13.91
C ALA A 172 6.03 -5.79 12.72
N LYS A 173 7.35 -5.86 12.88
CA LYS A 173 8.32 -5.69 11.79
C LYS A 173 8.54 -7.03 11.09
N ARG A 174 8.49 -7.05 9.76
CA ARG A 174 8.74 -8.28 8.99
C ARG A 174 10.20 -8.71 9.13
N PRO A 175 10.48 -10.01 9.35
CA PRO A 175 11.85 -10.49 9.44
C PRO A 175 12.67 -10.08 8.21
N GLY A 176 13.85 -9.51 8.44
CA GLY A 176 14.78 -9.15 7.37
C GLY A 176 14.53 -7.80 6.68
N VAL A 177 13.55 -7.00 7.11
CA VAL A 177 13.28 -5.66 6.51
C VAL A 177 14.49 -4.73 6.58
N ASP A 178 15.20 -4.69 7.70
CA ASP A 178 16.35 -3.78 7.85
C ASP A 178 17.46 -4.13 6.85
N TYR A 179 17.73 -5.43 6.68
CA TYR A 179 18.70 -5.94 5.71
C TYR A 179 18.22 -5.70 4.27
N PHE A 180 16.93 -5.90 3.99
CA PHE A 180 16.34 -5.68 2.68
C PHE A 180 16.48 -4.23 2.23
N LEU A 181 16.11 -3.27 3.10
CA LEU A 181 16.21 -1.83 2.80
C LEU A 181 17.67 -1.38 2.69
N SER A 182 18.52 -1.74 3.65
CA SER A 182 19.94 -1.35 3.61
C SER A 182 20.66 -1.90 2.39
N TYR A 183 20.49 -3.18 2.08
CA TYR A 183 21.15 -3.81 0.94
C TYR A 183 20.69 -3.23 -0.40
N LEU A 184 19.38 -3.07 -0.61
CA LEU A 184 18.85 -2.60 -1.88
C LEU A 184 19.01 -1.09 -2.09
N SER A 185 19.20 -0.29 -1.04
CA SER A 185 19.42 1.17 -1.15
C SER A 185 20.69 1.54 -1.95
N GLN A 186 21.65 0.61 -2.04
CA GLN A 186 22.85 0.76 -2.88
C GLN A 186 22.53 0.73 -4.37
N PHE A 187 21.49 -0.02 -4.76
CA PHE A 187 21.16 -0.28 -6.16
C PHE A 187 19.96 0.52 -6.64
N TYR A 188 18.97 0.70 -5.77
CA TYR A 188 17.67 1.27 -6.09
C TYR A 188 17.45 2.58 -5.33
N GLU A 189 16.77 3.51 -5.99
CA GLU A 189 16.09 4.60 -5.30
C GLU A 189 14.84 4.03 -4.64
N ILE A 190 14.88 3.85 -3.32
CA ILE A 190 13.77 3.27 -2.57
C ILE A 190 12.72 4.36 -2.27
N VAL A 191 11.47 4.09 -2.65
CA VAL A 191 10.30 4.92 -2.35
C VAL A 191 9.31 4.08 -1.56
N ILE A 192 9.06 4.44 -0.31
CA ILE A 192 7.99 3.80 0.45
C ILE A 192 6.67 4.47 0.08
N PHE A 193 5.76 3.75 -0.55
CA PHE A 193 4.45 4.27 -0.94
C PHE A 193 3.36 3.49 -0.22
N THR A 194 2.77 4.08 0.82
CA THR A 194 1.71 3.45 1.63
C THR A 194 0.34 4.02 1.32
N SER A 195 -0.70 3.18 1.49
CA SER A 195 -2.10 3.61 1.48
C SER A 195 -2.58 4.10 2.86
N GLN A 196 -1.72 4.16 3.88
CA GLN A 196 -2.03 4.83 5.15
C GLN A 196 -1.88 6.34 5.02
N SER A 197 -2.67 7.07 5.80
CA SER A 197 -2.45 8.52 5.96
C SER A 197 -1.10 8.79 6.62
N SER A 198 -0.48 9.87 6.18
CA SER A 198 0.76 10.43 6.73
C SER A 198 0.79 10.46 8.26
N MET A 199 -0.30 10.85 8.91
CA MET A 199 -0.41 10.95 10.38
C MET A 199 -0.09 9.64 11.11
N ASN A 200 -0.47 8.49 10.53
CA ASN A 200 -0.25 7.18 11.16
C ASN A 200 1.07 6.56 10.72
N ALA A 201 1.43 6.73 9.45
CA ALA A 201 2.59 6.06 8.87
C ALA A 201 3.92 6.75 9.18
N MET A 202 3.95 8.07 9.35
CA MET A 202 5.19 8.82 9.63
C MET A 202 5.94 8.29 10.86
N PRO A 203 5.33 8.22 12.07
CA PRO A 203 6.04 7.72 13.25
C PRO A 203 6.47 6.26 13.15
N LEU A 204 5.76 5.46 12.35
CA LEU A 204 6.09 4.07 12.10
C LEU A 204 7.32 3.94 11.20
N LEU A 205 7.38 4.74 10.12
CA LEU A 205 8.53 4.78 9.21
C LEU A 205 9.78 5.35 9.87
N ASP A 206 9.64 6.35 10.74
CA ASP A 206 10.78 6.91 11.49
C ASP A 206 11.44 5.85 12.39
N LYS A 207 10.65 4.92 12.94
CA LYS A 207 11.16 3.80 13.74
C LYS A 207 11.64 2.61 12.90
N LEU A 208 11.01 2.38 11.75
CA LEU A 208 11.36 1.28 10.84
C LEU A 208 12.67 1.54 10.10
N ASP A 209 12.87 2.78 9.65
CA ASP A 209 13.99 3.21 8.83
C ASP A 209 14.69 4.43 9.47
N PRO A 210 15.39 4.24 10.61
CA PRO A 210 16.08 5.32 11.31
C PRO A 210 17.28 5.88 10.51
N TYR A 211 17.82 5.10 9.58
CA TYR A 211 18.94 5.48 8.72
C TYR A 211 18.51 6.11 7.39
N GLN A 212 17.20 6.23 7.15
CA GLN A 212 16.62 6.82 5.95
C GLN A 212 17.13 6.17 4.65
N TYR A 213 17.17 4.84 4.61
CA TYR A 213 17.43 4.08 3.38
C TYR A 213 16.38 4.37 2.30
N ALA A 214 15.14 4.65 2.71
CA ALA A 214 14.10 5.15 1.82
C ALA A 214 14.29 6.65 1.54
N MET A 215 14.61 6.98 0.28
CA MET A 215 14.84 8.35 -0.15
C MET A 215 13.56 9.20 -0.12
N TYR A 216 12.42 8.60 -0.45
CA TYR A 216 11.12 9.27 -0.45
C TYR A 216 10.05 8.42 0.21
N ARG A 217 9.07 9.10 0.82
CA ARG A 217 7.95 8.49 1.53
C ARG A 217 6.66 9.13 1.02
N LEU A 218 5.82 8.33 0.39
CA LEU A 218 4.51 8.71 -0.14
C LEU A 218 3.42 8.01 0.67
N TYR A 219 2.33 8.73 0.90
CA TYR A 219 1.23 8.32 1.78
C TYR A 219 -0.09 8.29 1.00
N ARG A 220 -1.20 7.99 1.67
CA ARG A 220 -2.54 7.95 1.07
C ARG A 220 -2.88 9.20 0.28
N GLU A 221 -2.43 10.36 0.76
CA GLU A 221 -2.65 11.67 0.16
C GLU A 221 -2.05 11.77 -1.27
N ALA A 222 -1.09 10.91 -1.61
CA ALA A 222 -0.50 10.80 -2.96
C ALA A 222 -1.17 9.71 -3.83
N THR A 223 -2.12 8.94 -3.30
CA THR A 223 -2.86 7.92 -4.05
C THR A 223 -4.07 8.52 -4.77
N ARG A 224 -4.48 7.89 -5.88
CA ARG A 224 -5.71 8.24 -6.59
C ARG A 224 -6.85 7.35 -6.12
N TYR A 225 -8.05 7.91 -6.01
CA TYR A 225 -9.24 7.15 -5.68
C TYR A 225 -10.00 6.82 -6.98
N VAL A 226 -9.99 5.55 -7.37
CA VAL A 226 -10.60 5.07 -8.62
C VAL A 226 -11.50 3.89 -8.29
N ASP A 227 -12.76 3.96 -8.72
CA ASP A 227 -13.76 2.88 -8.56
C ASP A 227 -13.88 2.33 -7.13
N GLY A 228 -13.78 3.23 -6.13
CA GLY A 228 -13.89 2.86 -4.73
C GLY A 228 -12.59 2.37 -4.08
N LYS A 229 -11.48 2.36 -4.81
CA LYS A 229 -10.18 1.83 -4.36
C LYS A 229 -9.08 2.88 -4.43
N TYR A 230 -8.10 2.76 -3.54
CA TYR A 230 -6.88 3.58 -3.60
C TYR A 230 -5.85 2.93 -4.53
N VAL A 231 -5.44 3.66 -5.55
CA VAL A 231 -4.48 3.23 -6.56
C VAL A 231 -3.26 4.15 -6.54
N LYS A 232 -2.08 3.55 -6.62
CA LYS A 232 -0.77 4.19 -6.66
C LYS A 232 -0.38 4.37 -8.12
N ASP A 233 -0.70 5.53 -8.66
CA ASP A 233 -0.46 5.84 -10.07
C ASP A 233 1.03 6.18 -10.30
N LEU A 234 1.77 5.25 -10.89
CA LEU A 234 3.22 5.37 -11.08
C LEU A 234 3.59 6.45 -12.09
N SER A 235 2.67 6.85 -12.99
CA SER A 235 2.96 7.87 -14.01
C SER A 235 3.27 9.25 -13.40
N HIS A 236 2.80 9.49 -12.17
CA HIS A 236 3.03 10.74 -11.45
C HIS A 236 4.30 10.72 -10.61
N LEU A 237 5.04 9.61 -10.54
CA LEU A 237 6.30 9.53 -9.78
C LEU A 237 7.43 10.37 -10.38
N ASN A 238 7.26 10.97 -11.57
CA ASN A 238 8.33 11.68 -12.27
C ASN A 238 9.58 10.79 -12.47
N ARG A 239 9.36 9.52 -12.83
CA ARG A 239 10.38 8.52 -13.13
C ARG A 239 10.02 7.80 -14.42
N ASP A 240 11.02 7.28 -15.11
CA ASP A 240 10.80 6.47 -16.31
C ASP A 240 10.21 5.11 -15.92
N LEU A 241 9.00 4.80 -16.38
CA LEU A 241 8.29 3.55 -16.08
C LEU A 241 9.05 2.31 -16.57
N SER A 242 9.97 2.42 -17.54
CA SER A 242 10.83 1.30 -17.93
C SER A 242 11.80 0.87 -16.81
N LYS A 243 11.99 1.73 -15.80
CA LYS A 243 12.94 1.58 -14.69
C LYS A 243 12.29 1.62 -13.29
N VAL A 244 10.96 1.53 -13.22
CA VAL A 244 10.21 1.53 -11.96
C VAL A 244 9.70 0.11 -11.67
N ILE A 245 9.86 -0.36 -10.44
CA ILE A 245 9.28 -1.61 -9.95
C ILE A 245 8.43 -1.27 -8.73
N ILE A 246 7.19 -1.74 -8.67
CA ILE A 246 6.35 -1.65 -7.46
C ILE A 246 6.18 -3.03 -6.82
N MET A 247 6.45 -3.13 -5.53
CA MET A 247 6.22 -4.33 -4.71
C MET A 247 5.10 -4.04 -3.71
N ASP A 248 3.96 -4.71 -3.89
CA ASP A 248 2.77 -4.49 -3.07
C ASP A 248 2.05 -5.80 -2.76
N SER A 249 1.55 -5.94 -1.54
CA SER A 249 0.67 -7.03 -1.12
C SER A 249 -0.72 -6.96 -1.76
N ASN A 250 -1.16 -5.76 -2.18
CA ASN A 250 -2.45 -5.55 -2.83
C ASN A 250 -2.30 -5.28 -4.34
N PRO A 251 -2.73 -6.22 -5.21
CA PRO A 251 -2.70 -6.03 -6.67
C PRO A 251 -3.53 -4.85 -7.18
N ASP A 252 -4.61 -4.48 -6.46
CA ASP A 252 -5.44 -3.34 -6.85
C ASP A 252 -4.67 -2.01 -6.78
N SER A 253 -3.67 -1.93 -5.90
CA SER A 253 -2.90 -0.71 -5.65
C SER A 253 -2.03 -0.31 -6.84
N PHE A 254 -1.69 -1.22 -7.76
CA PHE A 254 -0.94 -0.91 -8.97
C PHE A 254 -1.71 -1.29 -10.25
N SER A 255 -3.04 -1.33 -10.16
CA SER A 255 -3.94 -1.72 -11.26
C SER A 255 -3.82 -0.85 -12.52
N LEU A 256 -3.30 0.38 -12.42
CA LEU A 256 -3.04 1.24 -13.57
C LEU A 256 -1.74 0.88 -14.33
N GLN A 257 -0.78 0.22 -13.67
CA GLN A 257 0.49 -0.22 -14.25
C GLN A 257 0.86 -1.64 -13.78
N PRO A 258 0.04 -2.67 -14.10
CA PRO A 258 0.26 -4.05 -13.67
C PRO A 258 1.60 -4.62 -14.14
N GLU A 259 2.12 -4.17 -15.28
CA GLU A 259 3.37 -4.61 -15.87
C GLU A 259 4.63 -4.20 -15.09
N ASN A 260 4.50 -3.23 -14.18
CA ASN A 260 5.55 -2.79 -13.27
C ASN A 260 5.45 -3.46 -11.88
N GLY A 261 4.41 -4.24 -11.64
CA GLY A 261 4.04 -4.74 -10.32
C GLY A 261 4.50 -6.16 -10.00
N ILE A 262 5.02 -6.33 -8.79
CA ILE A 262 5.27 -7.61 -8.14
C ILE A 262 4.26 -7.75 -7.01
N ALA A 263 3.26 -8.61 -7.21
CA ALA A 263 2.28 -8.94 -6.20
C ALA A 263 2.92 -9.83 -5.11
N LEU A 264 3.07 -9.29 -3.91
CA LEU A 264 3.58 -10.03 -2.76
C LEU A 264 2.45 -10.75 -2.04
N LYS A 265 2.77 -11.89 -1.41
CA LYS A 265 1.86 -12.50 -0.45
C LYS A 265 1.74 -11.57 0.77
N PRO A 266 0.52 -11.18 1.19
CA PRO A 266 0.32 -10.42 2.41
C PRO A 266 0.92 -11.14 3.62
N TRP A 267 1.79 -10.44 4.34
CA TRP A 267 2.43 -10.93 5.57
C TRP A 267 1.58 -10.60 6.78
N LYS A 268 1.32 -11.59 7.63
CA LYS A 268 0.37 -11.50 8.76
C LYS A 268 1.06 -11.61 10.13
N GLY A 269 2.35 -11.28 10.19
CA GLY A 269 3.11 -11.32 11.44
C GLY A 269 3.89 -12.63 11.67
N GLU A 270 4.01 -13.51 10.67
CA GLU A 270 4.76 -14.76 10.81
C GLU A 270 6.26 -14.52 11.03
N VAL A 271 6.82 -15.01 12.15
CA VAL A 271 8.22 -14.79 12.56
C VAL A 271 9.24 -15.53 11.69
N LYS A 272 8.83 -16.64 11.07
CA LYS A 272 9.69 -17.45 10.19
C LYS A 272 9.54 -17.08 8.71
N ASP A 273 8.88 -15.97 8.39
CA ASP A 273 8.75 -15.50 7.02
C ASP A 273 10.12 -15.15 6.44
N GLN A 274 10.40 -15.65 5.25
CA GLN A 274 11.57 -15.28 4.45
C GLN A 274 11.17 -14.66 3.11
N GLY A 275 9.86 -14.44 2.89
CA GLY A 275 9.32 -14.07 1.59
C GLY A 275 9.87 -12.75 1.06
N LEU A 276 10.22 -11.79 1.94
CA LEU A 276 10.85 -10.54 1.51
C LEU A 276 12.31 -10.73 1.05
N LEU A 277 13.08 -11.52 1.80
CA LEU A 277 14.50 -11.79 1.53
C LEU A 277 14.70 -12.62 0.26
N GLU A 278 13.74 -13.48 -0.06
CA GLU A 278 13.74 -14.32 -1.26
C GLU A 278 13.75 -13.52 -2.57
N TYR A 279 13.29 -12.26 -2.58
CA TYR A 279 13.33 -11.41 -3.78
C TYR A 279 14.68 -10.72 -4.00
N ILE A 280 15.57 -10.68 -3.00
CA ILE A 280 16.86 -9.97 -3.08
C ILE A 280 17.70 -10.48 -4.28
N PRO A 281 17.91 -11.79 -4.49
CA PRO A 281 18.76 -12.27 -5.57
C PRO A 281 18.28 -11.87 -6.97
N PHE A 282 16.95 -11.77 -7.15
CA PHE A 282 16.32 -11.32 -8.39
C PHE A 282 16.51 -9.80 -8.58
N LEU A 283 16.17 -8.99 -7.57
CA LEU A 283 16.33 -7.54 -7.63
C LEU A 283 17.80 -7.13 -7.79
N GLU A 284 18.72 -7.82 -7.13
CA GLU A 284 20.15 -7.65 -7.30
C GLU A 284 20.58 -7.96 -8.75
N ALA A 285 20.10 -9.07 -9.33
CA ALA A 285 20.43 -9.41 -10.70
C ALA A 285 19.90 -8.38 -11.71
N VAL A 286 18.69 -7.86 -11.52
CA VAL A 286 18.15 -6.77 -12.32
C VAL A 286 19.04 -5.53 -12.26
N ALA A 287 19.45 -5.13 -11.05
CA ALA A 287 20.32 -3.96 -10.88
C ALA A 287 21.71 -4.15 -11.51
N LEU A 288 22.27 -5.37 -11.47
CA LEU A 288 23.59 -5.68 -12.02
C LEU A 288 23.59 -5.88 -13.54
N THR A 289 22.50 -6.40 -14.11
CA THR A 289 22.37 -6.62 -15.56
C THR A 289 21.87 -5.38 -16.31
N THR A 290 21.28 -4.42 -15.60
CA THR A 290 20.79 -3.14 -16.11
C THR A 290 19.96 -3.27 -17.41
N PRO A 291 18.88 -4.08 -17.44
CA PRO A 291 18.01 -4.19 -18.61
C PRO A 291 17.40 -2.82 -18.97
N GLU A 292 17.35 -2.47 -20.26
CA GLU A 292 16.80 -1.19 -20.71
C GLU A 292 15.34 -0.97 -20.27
N ASP A 293 14.54 -2.05 -20.27
CA ASP A 293 13.16 -2.05 -19.80
C ASP A 293 12.89 -3.27 -18.90
N ILE A 294 12.36 -3.01 -17.70
CA ILE A 294 12.05 -4.04 -16.71
C ILE A 294 10.75 -4.79 -16.99
N ARG A 295 9.80 -4.19 -17.71
CA ARG A 295 8.45 -4.74 -17.88
C ARG A 295 8.44 -6.08 -18.62
N PRO A 296 9.22 -6.29 -19.71
CA PRO A 296 9.35 -7.60 -20.35
C PRO A 296 9.97 -8.66 -19.43
N VAL A 297 10.90 -8.25 -18.55
CA VAL A 297 11.54 -9.16 -17.58
C VAL A 297 10.50 -9.63 -16.58
N LEU A 298 9.73 -8.72 -15.97
CA LEU A 298 8.65 -9.06 -15.02
C LEU A 298 7.57 -9.92 -15.68
N LYS A 299 7.16 -9.57 -16.90
CA LYS A 299 6.21 -10.35 -17.69
C LYS A 299 6.66 -11.80 -17.90
N SER A 300 7.97 -12.05 -18.01
CA SER A 300 8.50 -13.41 -18.15
C SER A 300 8.29 -14.31 -16.91
N PHE A 301 7.92 -13.72 -15.76
CA PHE A 301 7.61 -14.43 -14.52
C PHE A 301 6.10 -14.40 -14.18
N GLU A 302 5.26 -13.89 -15.08
CA GLU A 302 3.82 -13.76 -14.84
C GLU A 302 3.19 -15.13 -14.50
N GLY A 303 2.41 -15.16 -13.42
CA GLY A 303 1.76 -16.39 -12.93
C GLY A 303 2.70 -17.36 -12.19
N GLN A 304 3.97 -17.01 -12.00
CA GLN A 304 4.93 -17.82 -11.25
C GLN A 304 5.43 -17.08 -10.00
N TYR A 305 6.00 -17.84 -9.06
CA TYR A 305 6.65 -17.26 -7.89
C TYR A 305 8.11 -16.90 -8.24
N ILE A 306 8.37 -15.60 -8.39
CA ILE A 306 9.64 -15.04 -8.91
C ILE A 306 10.87 -15.65 -8.21
N PRO A 307 10.95 -15.74 -6.87
CA PRO A 307 12.16 -16.26 -6.23
C PRO A 307 12.54 -17.69 -6.62
N ILE A 308 11.55 -18.59 -6.72
CA ILE A 308 11.80 -19.99 -7.08
C ILE A 308 12.19 -20.11 -8.55
N GLU A 309 11.50 -19.40 -9.44
CA GLU A 309 11.80 -19.46 -10.87
C GLU A 309 13.12 -18.80 -11.21
N TRP A 310 13.45 -17.68 -10.55
CA TRP A 310 14.76 -17.05 -10.68
C TRP A 310 15.88 -18.00 -10.23
N ALA A 311 15.72 -18.65 -9.09
CA ALA A 311 16.71 -19.62 -8.61
C ALA A 311 16.94 -20.77 -9.59
N LYS A 312 15.89 -21.26 -10.27
CA LYS A 312 16.02 -22.27 -11.34
C LYS A 312 16.78 -21.73 -12.54
N ARG A 313 16.38 -20.55 -13.06
CA ARG A 313 17.04 -19.92 -14.23
C ARG A 313 18.51 -19.65 -13.94
N GLU A 314 18.84 -19.20 -12.74
CA GLU A 314 20.21 -18.98 -12.30
C GLU A 314 21.03 -20.27 -12.28
N GLN A 315 20.48 -21.37 -11.74
CA GLN A 315 21.15 -22.67 -11.77
C GLN A 315 21.37 -23.17 -13.20
N GLU A 316 20.42 -22.96 -14.10
CA GLU A 316 20.55 -23.30 -15.51
C GLU A 316 21.64 -22.47 -16.20
N MET A 317 21.65 -21.15 -16.00
CA MET A 317 22.71 -20.28 -16.52
C MET A 317 24.09 -20.69 -16.01
N ASN A 318 24.21 -20.99 -14.72
CA ASN A 318 25.45 -21.46 -14.11
C ASN A 318 25.89 -22.83 -14.68
N LYS A 319 24.96 -23.77 -14.91
CA LYS A 319 25.28 -25.06 -15.55
C LYS A 319 25.74 -24.86 -16.99
N MET A 320 25.05 -24.02 -17.77
CA MET A 320 25.42 -23.72 -19.15
C MET A 320 26.80 -23.05 -19.23
N HIS A 321 27.10 -22.11 -18.34
CA HIS A 321 28.43 -21.49 -18.23
C HIS A 321 29.52 -22.52 -17.93
N ARG A 322 29.28 -23.44 -16.99
CA ARG A 322 30.22 -24.53 -16.68
C ARG A 322 30.46 -25.45 -17.88
N LEU A 323 29.40 -25.85 -18.58
CA LEU A 323 29.51 -26.70 -19.78
C LEU A 323 30.29 -26.00 -20.90
N GLN A 324 30.06 -24.70 -21.12
CA GLN A 324 30.82 -23.91 -22.11
C GLN A 324 32.30 -23.88 -21.76
N TRP A 325 32.63 -23.63 -20.49
CA TRP A 325 34.02 -23.65 -20.02
C TRP A 325 34.67 -25.03 -20.20
N GLU A 326 33.99 -26.12 -19.86
CA GLU A 326 34.50 -27.48 -20.06
C GLU A 326 34.76 -27.77 -21.55
N GLN A 327 33.88 -27.35 -22.44
CA GLN A 327 34.08 -27.47 -23.89
C GLN A 327 35.28 -26.67 -24.37
N GLU A 328 35.50 -25.46 -23.86
CA GLU A 328 36.69 -24.66 -24.19
C GLU A 328 37.98 -25.31 -23.66
N GLN A 329 37.95 -25.86 -22.45
CA GLN A 329 39.10 -26.59 -21.90
C GLN A 329 39.37 -27.86 -22.70
N ALA A 330 38.34 -28.58 -23.13
CA ALA A 330 38.48 -29.73 -24.01
C ALA A 330 39.11 -29.33 -25.35
N LYS A 331 38.61 -28.27 -26.01
CA LYS A 331 39.21 -27.72 -27.25
C LYS A 331 40.67 -27.30 -27.05
N LYS A 332 41.01 -26.64 -25.93
CA LYS A 332 42.39 -26.26 -25.59
C LYS A 332 43.29 -27.48 -25.37
N LYS A 333 42.80 -28.54 -24.73
CA LYS A 333 43.53 -29.82 -24.58
C LYS A 333 43.77 -30.50 -25.94
N THR A 334 42.78 -30.54 -26.82
CA THR A 334 42.94 -31.10 -28.17
C THR A 334 43.94 -30.31 -29.01
N SER A 335 43.95 -28.97 -28.89
CA SER A 335 44.94 -28.10 -29.57
C SER A 335 46.36 -28.25 -29.01
N ARG A 336 46.53 -28.42 -27.68
CA ARG A 336 47.84 -28.70 -27.07
C ARG A 336 48.41 -30.06 -27.46
N ASN A 337 47.56 -31.09 -27.64
CA ASN A 337 48.01 -32.40 -28.10
C ASN A 337 48.55 -32.38 -29.55
N LEU A 338 48.10 -31.45 -30.40
CA LEU A 338 48.65 -31.28 -31.75
C LEU A 338 49.98 -30.49 -31.74
N GLY A 339 50.13 -29.51 -30.84
CA GLY A 339 51.36 -28.72 -30.69
C GLY A 339 52.48 -29.44 -29.91
N SER A 340 52.13 -30.33 -28.96
CA SER A 340 53.08 -31.12 -28.17
C SER A 340 53.76 -32.26 -28.96
N LEU A 341 53.27 -32.59 -30.16
CA LEU A 341 53.90 -33.60 -31.04
C LEU A 341 55.10 -33.01 -31.82
N LEU A 342 55.27 -31.68 -31.86
CA LEU A 342 56.33 -31.01 -32.62
C LEU A 342 57.34 -30.24 -31.76
N GLY A 343 57.12 -30.12 -30.44
CA GLY A 343 58.01 -29.38 -29.54
C GLY A 343 57.97 -29.98 -28.14
N GLY A 344 58.99 -30.75 -27.80
CA GLY A 344 59.08 -31.47 -26.53
C GLY A 344 59.28 -30.57 -25.31
N GLY A 345 58.71 -31.01 -24.19
CA GLY A 345 59.15 -30.65 -22.84
C GLY A 345 58.33 -29.57 -22.15
N GLY A 346 57.77 -29.90 -20.99
CA GLY A 346 57.23 -28.90 -20.06
C GLY A 346 56.04 -29.37 -19.23
N SER A 347 56.28 -30.33 -18.35
CA SER A 347 55.35 -30.71 -17.28
C SER A 347 55.16 -29.55 -16.30
N GLY A 348 53.95 -29.00 -16.30
CA GLY A 348 53.44 -28.12 -15.26
C GLY A 348 51.96 -28.39 -15.10
N ALA A 349 51.60 -29.38 -14.28
CA ALA A 349 50.23 -29.61 -13.87
C ALA A 349 49.82 -28.48 -12.91
N ALA A 350 49.48 -27.32 -13.49
CA ALA A 350 48.74 -26.29 -12.78
C ALA A 350 47.43 -26.93 -12.30
N GLN A 351 47.18 -26.88 -11.00
CA GLN A 351 45.88 -27.23 -10.42
C GLN A 351 44.80 -26.54 -11.25
N VAL A 352 43.92 -27.34 -11.84
CA VAL A 352 42.77 -26.80 -12.56
C VAL A 352 41.81 -26.32 -11.49
N GLU A 353 41.96 -25.05 -11.08
CA GLU A 353 40.90 -24.33 -10.40
C GLU A 353 39.61 -24.52 -11.22
N GLY A 354 38.50 -24.75 -10.53
CA GLY A 354 37.21 -25.04 -11.15
C GLY A 354 36.78 -23.95 -12.15
N PRO A 355 35.66 -24.16 -12.86
CA PRO A 355 35.14 -23.16 -13.80
C PRO A 355 35.05 -21.80 -13.10
N PRO A 356 35.51 -20.72 -13.75
CA PRO A 356 35.50 -19.39 -13.14
C PRO A 356 34.06 -19.01 -12.77
N PRO A 357 33.87 -18.27 -11.67
CA PRO A 357 32.54 -17.81 -11.27
C PRO A 357 31.89 -17.01 -12.40
N THR A 358 30.58 -17.13 -12.56
CA THR A 358 29.82 -16.39 -13.58
C THR A 358 29.98 -14.87 -13.34
N TYR A 359 29.88 -14.04 -14.38
CA TYR A 359 30.00 -12.57 -14.23
C TYR A 359 29.10 -12.01 -13.11
N LEU A 360 27.85 -12.48 -13.03
CA LEU A 360 26.94 -12.12 -11.95
C LEU A 360 27.45 -12.54 -10.58
N GLU A 361 28.02 -13.74 -10.43
CA GLU A 361 28.58 -14.21 -9.15
C GLU A 361 29.80 -13.38 -8.72
N GLN A 362 30.65 -13.00 -9.67
CA GLN A 362 31.79 -12.12 -9.40
C GLN A 362 31.32 -10.75 -8.91
N MET A 363 30.37 -10.15 -9.62
CA MET A 363 29.79 -8.85 -9.24
C MET A 363 29.10 -8.91 -7.89
N ARG A 364 28.31 -9.96 -7.62
CA ARG A 364 27.67 -10.15 -6.30
C ARG A 364 28.68 -10.29 -5.18
N LYS A 365 29.75 -11.06 -5.40
CA LYS A 365 30.81 -11.23 -4.40
C LYS A 365 31.43 -9.87 -4.08
N HIS A 366 31.77 -9.10 -5.11
CA HIS A 366 32.31 -7.76 -4.94
C HIS A 366 31.36 -6.86 -4.16
N VAL A 367 30.08 -6.78 -4.56
CA VAL A 367 29.10 -5.90 -3.88
C VAL A 367 28.82 -6.33 -2.44
N ARG A 368 28.80 -7.63 -2.16
CA ARG A 368 28.63 -8.11 -0.78
C ARG A 368 29.83 -7.79 0.10
N GLU A 369 31.04 -7.91 -0.44
CA GLU A 369 32.27 -7.55 0.25
C GLU A 369 32.33 -6.04 0.52
N THR A 370 31.99 -5.20 -0.47
CA THR A 370 31.92 -3.75 -0.27
C THR A 370 30.87 -3.39 0.77
N PHE A 371 29.66 -3.95 0.67
CA PHE A 371 28.59 -3.70 1.62
C PHE A 371 28.95 -4.15 3.05
N ALA A 372 29.56 -5.33 3.21
CA ALA A 372 30.01 -5.79 4.52
C ALA A 372 31.05 -4.85 5.12
N SER A 373 32.00 -4.38 4.30
CA SER A 373 33.03 -3.43 4.75
C SER A 373 32.44 -2.06 5.13
N GLU A 374 31.48 -1.54 4.36
CA GLU A 374 30.79 -0.28 4.63
C GLU A 374 29.93 -0.38 5.89
N PHE A 375 29.19 -1.48 6.05
CA PHE A 375 28.36 -1.73 7.21
C PHE A 375 29.19 -1.84 8.49
N GLU A 376 30.33 -2.53 8.43
CA GLU A 376 31.28 -2.60 9.55
C GLU A 376 31.86 -1.23 9.91
N GLN A 377 32.19 -0.41 8.91
CA GLN A 377 32.66 0.96 9.14
C GLN A 377 31.58 1.84 9.77
N GLN A 378 30.35 1.77 9.26
CA GLN A 378 29.23 2.53 9.78
C GLN A 378 28.90 2.12 11.22
N LYS A 379 28.93 0.81 11.52
CA LYS A 379 28.73 0.30 12.87
C LYS A 379 29.82 0.80 13.83
N LYS A 380 31.10 0.76 13.43
CA LYS A 380 32.21 1.31 14.23
C LYS A 380 32.03 2.81 14.50
N SER A 381 31.71 3.59 13.48
CA SER A 381 31.46 5.04 13.66
C SER A 381 30.29 5.33 14.62
N GLN A 382 29.27 4.47 14.66
CA GLN A 382 28.14 4.61 15.58
C GLN A 382 28.53 4.23 17.02
N GLU A 383 29.28 3.15 17.20
CA GLU A 383 29.79 2.75 18.51
C GLU A 383 30.71 3.83 19.08
N GLU A 384 31.56 4.43 18.24
CA GLU A 384 32.40 5.58 18.60
C GLU A 384 31.56 6.82 18.97
N ALA A 385 30.55 7.17 18.17
CA ALA A 385 29.67 8.30 18.46
C ALA A 385 28.88 8.10 19.78
N MET A 386 28.41 6.87 20.04
CA MET A 386 27.70 6.53 21.27
C MET A 386 28.63 6.55 22.48
N ALA A 387 29.87 6.07 22.33
CA ALA A 387 30.88 6.16 23.37
C ALA A 387 31.20 7.61 23.72
N GLN A 388 31.41 8.48 22.71
CA GLN A 388 31.63 9.91 22.90
C GLN A 388 30.43 10.61 23.57
N ASP A 389 29.20 10.23 23.21
CA ASP A 389 28.00 10.80 23.85
C ASP A 389 27.88 10.32 25.30
N MET A 390 28.18 9.05 25.58
CA MET A 390 28.22 8.51 26.95
C MET A 390 29.29 9.17 27.80
N GLU A 391 30.49 9.41 27.25
CA GLU A 391 31.57 10.15 27.91
C GLU A 391 31.13 11.59 28.22
N ARG A 392 30.56 12.31 27.24
CA ARG A 392 29.97 13.65 27.46
C ARG A 392 28.89 13.64 28.54
N GLN A 393 28.02 12.63 28.58
CA GLN A 393 27.00 12.49 29.62
C GLN A 393 27.63 12.20 31.00
N MET A 394 28.68 11.40 31.07
CA MET A 394 29.41 11.14 32.32
C MET A 394 30.15 12.38 32.82
N GLU A 395 30.76 13.15 31.92
CA GLU A 395 31.40 14.44 32.24
C GLU A 395 30.37 15.44 32.76
N MET A 396 29.25 15.65 32.05
CA MET A 396 28.15 16.48 32.53
C MET A 396 27.63 16.02 33.89
N MET A 397 27.45 14.71 34.12
CA MET A 397 27.06 14.20 35.43
C MET A 397 28.12 14.45 36.51
N LYS A 398 29.41 14.39 36.17
CA LYS A 398 30.50 14.67 37.11
C LYS A 398 30.56 16.15 37.46
N GLU A 399 30.40 17.04 36.49
CA GLU A 399 30.31 18.49 36.69
C GLU A 399 29.09 18.86 37.52
N MET A 400 27.90 18.32 37.21
CA MET A 400 26.70 18.53 38.02
C MET A 400 26.88 18.00 39.45
N LYS A 401 27.52 16.84 39.65
CA LYS A 401 27.81 16.31 40.99
C LYS A 401 28.76 17.21 41.78
N MET A 402 29.82 17.72 41.15
CA MET A 402 30.74 18.67 41.78
C MET A 402 30.03 19.99 42.10
N SER A 403 29.21 20.51 41.19
CA SER A 403 28.40 21.72 41.41
C SER A 403 27.39 21.56 42.55
N VAL A 404 26.72 20.41 42.66
CA VAL A 404 25.81 20.10 43.78
C VAL A 404 26.57 19.91 45.09
N TRP A 405 27.77 19.31 45.05
CA TRP A 405 28.62 19.16 46.23
C TRP A 405 29.14 20.52 46.72
N ASP A 406 29.60 21.39 45.82
CA ASP A 406 29.99 22.77 46.11
C ASP A 406 28.81 23.61 46.64
N LEU A 407 27.61 23.44 46.09
CA LEU A 407 26.39 24.05 46.62
C LEU A 407 26.09 23.56 48.05
N MET A 408 26.27 22.27 48.34
CA MET A 408 26.09 21.69 49.67
C MET A 408 27.16 22.17 50.67
N THR A 409 28.43 22.25 50.29
CA THR A 409 29.49 22.79 51.16
C THR A 409 29.34 24.29 51.38
N GLN A 410 28.88 25.05 50.38
CA GLN A 410 28.58 26.48 50.53
C GLN A 410 27.37 26.73 51.45
N ALA A 411 26.34 25.88 51.37
CA ALA A 411 25.21 25.92 52.29
C ALA A 411 25.62 25.53 53.73
N ALA A 412 26.52 24.56 53.89
CA ALA A 412 27.03 24.13 55.18
C ALA A 412 28.02 25.14 55.82
N SER A 413 28.72 25.94 55.02
CA SER A 413 29.68 26.95 55.50
C SER A 413 29.02 28.29 55.88
N GLY A 414 27.72 28.44 55.67
CA GLY A 414 26.94 29.61 56.12
C GLY A 414 27.23 30.91 55.38
N GLN A 415 27.87 30.86 54.21
CA GLN A 415 28.11 32.03 53.36
C GLN A 415 26.94 32.28 52.39
N PRO A 416 26.55 33.54 52.13
CA PRO A 416 25.47 33.86 51.20
C PRO A 416 25.83 33.44 49.77
N LEU A 417 24.84 32.92 49.04
CA LEU A 417 24.94 32.43 47.67
C LEU A 417 25.52 33.51 46.74
N ALA A 418 26.68 33.24 46.15
CA ALA A 418 27.22 34.07 45.08
C ALA A 418 26.47 33.78 43.76
N PRO A 419 26.14 34.80 42.94
CA PRO A 419 25.48 34.59 41.67
C PRO A 419 26.36 33.78 40.71
N PRO A 420 25.75 32.97 39.81
CA PRO A 420 26.51 32.13 38.88
C PRO A 420 27.40 32.99 37.96
N PRO A 421 28.62 32.52 37.61
CA PRO A 421 29.48 33.22 36.69
C PRO A 421 28.84 33.26 35.28
N PRO A 422 29.05 34.34 34.51
CA PRO A 422 28.54 34.44 33.15
C PRO A 422 29.16 33.34 32.25
N PRO A 423 28.42 32.83 31.25
CA PRO A 423 28.89 31.76 30.37
C PRO A 423 30.20 32.18 29.68
N SER A 424 31.18 31.27 29.66
CA SER A 424 32.45 31.46 28.99
C SER A 424 32.24 31.61 27.47
N ALA A 425 33.02 32.48 26.85
CA ALA A 425 32.89 32.92 25.47
C ALA A 425 33.19 31.85 24.39
N GLU A 426 33.16 30.56 24.72
CA GLU A 426 33.43 29.45 23.79
C GLU A 426 32.16 28.76 23.26
N GLU A 427 30.96 29.07 23.78
CA GLU A 427 29.68 28.55 23.25
C GLU A 427 29.08 29.39 22.11
N GLN A 428 29.83 30.33 21.52
CA GLN A 428 29.39 31.20 20.41
C GLN A 428 30.13 30.99 19.09
N LYS A 429 30.58 29.77 18.79
CA LYS A 429 31.10 29.45 17.45
C LYS A 429 30.51 28.19 16.85
#